data_AF-A0A2N6GMB5-F1
#
_entry.id   AF-A0A2N6GMB5-F1
#
_cell.length_a   1.000
_cell.length_b   1.000
_cell.length_c   1.000
_cell.angle_alpha   90.00
_cell.angle_beta   90.00
_cell.angle_gamma   90.00
#
_symmetry.space_group_name_H-M   'P 1'
#
loop_
_entity.id
_entity.type
_entity.pdbx_description
1 polymer ?
#
loop_
_entity_poly.entity_id
_entity_poly.type
_entity_poly.pdbx_seq_one_letter_code
_entity_poly.pdbx_strand_id
1 'polypeptide(L)'
;MIKNKQSMRSFIAFVVTWAFLILTVTGIILYIVPQGRIAYWIDWQLLALDKTEWAQLHMIFGGLFIATGILHLYYNWKPFKKYLSERIAGHIRIKQELITSLLFTLLIIGASILYLPPVSWVFDLNETIKDSWITSPDLEPPFGHAEEVSLAALSRRSELDLQQAQEALRKNNISHNSAQDSLKSIALANNRTPKEIWQLIQHLKKPSETPVDKILTPLDVESQYGGSGLGQKTFSTIAEVTHTDLSLALNRLKAAGIDCVAEDKLKATAENHSLTPIDLLKIILIPDYRPNSGSTGQ
;
A
#
# COMPACT_ATOMS: atom_id res chain seq x y z
N MET A 1 -6.49 33.22 29.22
CA MET A 1 -5.38 34.18 29.48
C MET A 1 -4.17 33.43 30.02
N ILE A 2 -3.14 33.26 29.19
CA ILE A 2 -1.91 32.55 29.56
C ILE A 2 -1.08 33.47 30.45
N LYS A 3 -0.97 33.15 31.74
CA LYS A 3 -0.47 34.09 32.75
C LYS A 3 1.04 34.05 32.97
N ASN A 4 1.79 33.07 32.44
CA ASN A 4 3.27 33.04 32.55
C ASN A 4 3.96 32.01 31.62
N LYS A 5 5.23 32.25 31.26
CA LYS A 5 6.07 31.40 30.36
C LYS A 5 6.16 29.92 30.78
N GLN A 6 6.05 29.61 32.08
CA GLN A 6 6.01 28.23 32.56
C GLN A 6 4.72 27.49 32.19
N SER A 7 3.57 28.18 32.20
CA SER A 7 2.30 27.56 31.77
C SER A 7 2.32 27.13 30.30
N MET A 8 3.05 27.86 29.44
CA MET A 8 3.26 27.46 28.03
C MET A 8 4.17 26.26 27.88
N ARG A 9 5.23 26.15 28.69
CA ARG A 9 6.10 24.97 28.69
C ARG A 9 5.35 23.71 29.07
N SER A 10 4.58 23.77 30.16
CA SER A 10 3.75 22.64 30.61
C SER A 10 2.71 22.28 29.57
N PHE A 11 2.02 23.26 28.99
CA PHE A 11 1.03 23.02 27.93
C PHE A 11 1.66 22.30 26.72
N ILE A 12 2.77 22.80 26.18
CA ILE A 12 3.45 22.18 25.04
C ILE A 12 3.93 20.78 25.39
N ALA A 13 4.47 20.56 26.59
CA ALA A 13 4.88 19.22 27.02
C ALA A 13 3.70 18.24 27.05
N PHE A 14 2.53 18.65 27.57
CA PHE A 14 1.33 17.81 27.53
C PHE A 14 0.87 17.53 26.10
N VAL A 15 0.87 18.54 25.22
CA VAL A 15 0.49 18.33 23.81
C VAL A 15 1.43 17.34 23.12
N VAL A 16 2.74 17.47 23.33
CA VAL A 16 3.73 16.50 22.80
C VAL A 16 3.46 15.09 23.32
N THR A 17 3.18 14.94 24.62
CA THR A 17 2.86 13.64 25.22
C THR A 17 1.60 13.01 24.63
N TRP A 18 0.52 13.79 24.50
CA TRP A 18 -0.73 13.29 23.91
C TRP A 18 -0.58 12.97 22.43
N ALA A 19 0.13 13.81 21.67
CA ALA A 19 0.43 13.54 20.27
C ALA A 19 1.26 12.27 20.09
N PHE A 20 2.27 12.04 20.95
CA PHE A 20 3.04 10.80 20.95
C PHE A 20 2.18 9.56 21.22
N LEU A 21 1.28 9.62 22.21
CA LEU A 21 0.37 8.52 22.54
C LEU A 21 -0.54 8.19 21.34
N ILE A 22 -1.15 9.21 20.74
CA ILE A 22 -2.04 9.04 19.58
C ILE A 22 -1.26 8.52 18.37
N LEU A 23 -0.06 9.04 18.10
CA LEU A 23 0.82 8.53 17.05
C LEU A 23 1.22 7.06 17.26
N THR A 24 1.42 6.65 18.51
CA THR A 24 1.72 5.25 18.83
C THR A 24 0.53 4.35 18.51
N VAL A 25 -0.68 4.71 18.97
CA VAL A 25 -1.91 3.94 18.71
C VAL A 25 -2.21 3.88 17.22
N THR A 26 -2.21 5.04 16.55
CA THR A 26 -2.48 5.11 15.10
C THR A 26 -1.39 4.40 14.29
N GLY A 27 -0.13 4.47 14.69
CA GLY A 27 0.98 3.74 14.06
C GLY A 27 0.81 2.22 14.16
N ILE A 28 0.40 1.71 15.32
CA ILE A 28 0.09 0.28 15.50
C ILE A 28 -1.08 -0.13 14.60
N ILE A 29 -2.15 0.67 14.54
CA ILE A 29 -3.32 0.37 13.71
C ILE A 29 -2.94 0.36 12.22
N LEU A 30 -2.19 1.36 11.75
CA LEU A 30 -1.72 1.42 10.36
C LEU A 30 -0.70 0.33 10.01
N TYR A 31 -0.03 -0.22 11.02
CA TYR A 31 0.84 -1.37 10.86
C TYR A 31 0.01 -2.64 10.61
N ILE A 32 -1.10 -2.86 11.31
CA ILE A 32 -1.90 -4.10 11.19
C ILE A 32 -3.07 -4.05 10.19
N VAL A 33 -3.53 -2.85 9.81
CA VAL A 33 -4.67 -2.67 8.90
C VAL A 33 -4.41 -3.35 7.54
N PRO A 34 -5.39 -4.02 6.92
CA PRO A 34 -5.22 -4.68 5.63
C PRO A 34 -4.65 -3.74 4.55
N GLN A 35 -4.10 -4.32 3.49
CA GLN A 35 -3.66 -3.55 2.32
C GLN A 35 -4.80 -2.67 1.78
N GLY A 36 -4.47 -1.51 1.19
CA GLY A 36 -5.49 -0.54 0.72
C GLY A 36 -6.54 -1.18 -0.19
N ARG A 37 -6.08 -1.99 -1.16
CA ARG A 37 -6.95 -2.75 -2.08
C ARG A 37 -7.97 -3.64 -1.37
N ILE A 38 -7.64 -4.20 -0.20
CA ILE A 38 -8.53 -5.07 0.56
C ILE A 38 -9.39 -4.23 1.49
N ALA A 39 -8.79 -3.28 2.20
CA ALA A 39 -9.46 -2.42 3.17
C ALA A 39 -10.66 -1.68 2.54
N TYR A 40 -10.49 -1.08 1.37
CA TYR A 40 -11.58 -0.37 0.69
C TYR A 40 -12.59 -1.32 0.04
N TRP A 41 -12.14 -2.50 -0.38
CA TRP A 41 -12.99 -3.50 -1.02
C TRP A 41 -14.01 -4.13 -0.07
N ILE A 42 -13.58 -4.41 1.16
CA ILE A 42 -14.44 -5.00 2.21
C ILE A 42 -15.07 -3.95 3.13
N ASP A 43 -14.87 -2.65 2.85
CA ASP A 43 -15.24 -1.54 3.72
C ASP A 43 -14.76 -1.74 5.18
N TRP A 44 -13.46 -2.02 5.33
CA TRP A 44 -12.86 -2.29 6.63
C TRP A 44 -12.99 -1.07 7.55
N GLN A 45 -13.45 -1.31 8.78
CA GLN A 45 -13.56 -0.30 9.81
C GLN A 45 -13.06 -0.83 11.16
N LEU A 46 -12.47 0.06 11.95
CA LEU A 46 -12.09 -0.18 13.34
C LEU A 46 -12.48 1.04 14.18
N LEU A 47 -13.24 0.83 15.25
CA LEU A 47 -13.80 1.91 16.09
C LEU A 47 -14.57 2.96 15.27
N ALA A 48 -15.36 2.51 14.29
CA ALA A 48 -16.13 3.34 13.37
C ALA A 48 -15.29 4.26 12.46
N LEU A 49 -13.99 4.00 12.35
CA LEU A 49 -13.11 4.70 11.43
C LEU A 49 -12.59 3.75 10.35
N ASP A 50 -12.62 4.21 9.11
CA ASP A 50 -12.03 3.51 7.98
C ASP A 50 -10.50 3.65 7.95
N LYS A 51 -9.85 2.93 7.04
CA LYS A 51 -8.39 2.99 6.86
C LYS A 51 -7.88 4.41 6.57
N THR A 52 -8.62 5.18 5.77
CA THR A 52 -8.24 6.55 5.38
C THR A 52 -8.30 7.47 6.58
N GLU A 53 -9.33 7.37 7.41
CA GLU A 53 -9.51 8.20 8.60
C GLU A 53 -8.45 7.91 9.66
N TRP A 54 -8.08 6.64 9.87
CA TRP A 54 -6.92 6.28 10.70
C TRP A 54 -5.61 6.89 10.18
N ALA A 55 -5.40 6.90 8.85
CA ALA A 55 -4.23 7.52 8.23
C ALA A 55 -4.24 9.05 8.39
N GLN A 56 -5.40 9.69 8.25
CA GLN A 56 -5.57 11.13 8.45
C GLN A 56 -5.29 11.54 9.90
N LEU A 57 -5.77 10.77 10.88
CA LEU A 57 -5.45 10.97 12.30
C LEU A 57 -3.94 10.88 12.55
N HIS A 58 -3.28 9.85 12.01
CA HIS A 58 -1.83 9.73 12.14
C HIS A 58 -1.10 10.93 11.52
N MET A 59 -1.53 11.37 10.34
CA MET A 59 -0.93 12.49 9.61
C MET A 59 -1.06 13.81 10.38
N ILE A 60 -2.26 14.16 10.86
CA ILE A 60 -2.49 15.44 11.55
C ILE A 60 -1.76 15.49 12.90
N PHE A 61 -1.75 14.39 13.66
CA PHE A 61 -1.01 14.30 14.92
C PHE A 61 0.51 14.24 14.68
N GLY A 62 0.96 13.70 13.55
CA GLY A 62 2.36 13.73 13.12
C GLY A 62 2.84 15.16 12.88
N GLY A 63 2.08 15.93 12.11
CA GLY A 63 2.33 17.36 11.90
C GLY A 63 2.32 18.15 13.20
N LEU A 64 1.33 17.90 14.08
CA LEU A 64 1.26 18.51 15.40
C LEU A 64 2.48 18.16 16.26
N PHE A 65 2.91 16.89 16.27
CA PHE A 65 4.06 16.43 17.04
C PHE A 65 5.36 17.08 16.57
N ILE A 66 5.57 17.23 15.26
CA ILE A 66 6.73 17.94 14.71
C ILE A 66 6.71 19.41 15.13
N ALA A 67 5.60 20.11 14.89
CA ALA A 67 5.47 21.53 15.21
C ALA A 67 5.67 21.79 16.72
N THR A 68 5.00 21.00 17.56
CA THR A 68 5.09 21.14 19.02
C THR A 68 6.40 20.63 19.57
N GLY A 69 7.07 19.67 18.92
CA GLY A 69 8.44 19.25 19.23
C GLY A 69 9.47 20.35 19.00
N ILE A 70 9.35 21.11 17.90
CA ILE A 70 10.18 22.29 17.63
C ILE A 70 9.95 23.35 18.73
N LEU A 71 8.68 23.65 19.03
CA LEU A 71 8.34 24.58 20.12
C LEU A 71 8.85 24.09 21.48
N HIS A 72 8.73 22.79 21.75
CA HIS A 72 9.22 22.17 22.97
C HIS A 72 10.73 22.37 23.12
N LEU A 73 11.50 22.13 22.06
CA LEU A 73 12.95 22.37 22.05
C LEU A 73 13.27 23.86 22.20
N TYR A 74 12.55 24.74 21.52
CA TYR A 74 12.73 26.20 21.61
C TYR A 74 12.50 26.74 23.03
N TYR A 75 11.36 26.41 23.65
CA TYR A 75 11.02 26.89 25.00
C TYR A 75 11.89 26.27 26.09
N ASN A 76 12.41 25.06 25.85
CA ASN A 76 13.31 24.32 26.75
C ASN A 76 14.78 24.37 26.32
N TRP A 77 15.16 25.30 25.42
CA TRP A 77 16.52 25.39 24.89
C TRP A 77 17.58 25.66 25.96
N LYS A 78 17.25 26.49 26.96
CA LYS A 78 18.14 26.74 28.10
C LYS A 78 18.38 25.47 28.93
N PRO A 79 17.33 24.75 29.42
CA PRO A 79 17.50 23.42 30.01
C PRO A 79 18.25 22.42 29.13
N PHE A 80 17.95 22.35 27.83
CA PHE A 80 18.59 21.43 26.89
C PHE A 80 20.10 21.72 26.75
N LYS A 81 20.46 22.99 26.51
CA LYS A 81 21.87 23.41 26.48
C LYS A 81 22.56 23.20 27.81
N LYS A 82 21.88 23.45 28.93
CA LYS A 82 22.44 23.21 30.26
C LYS A 82 22.71 21.72 30.46
N TYR A 83 21.75 20.85 30.12
CA TYR A 83 21.92 19.40 30.15
C TYR A 83 23.11 18.96 29.29
N LEU A 84 23.23 19.49 28.07
CA LEU A 84 24.34 19.18 27.19
C LEU A 84 25.68 19.75 27.72
N SER A 85 25.68 21.00 28.19
CA SER A 85 26.85 21.73 28.69
C SER A 85 27.38 21.20 30.03
N GLU A 86 26.51 20.89 31.00
CA GLU A 86 26.91 20.25 32.27
C GLU A 86 27.47 18.85 32.03
N ARG A 87 27.02 18.18 30.96
CA ARG A 87 27.62 16.91 30.53
C ARG A 87 28.95 17.11 29.78
N ILE A 88 29.23 18.29 29.21
CA ILE A 88 30.46 18.65 28.46
C ILE A 88 31.54 19.28 29.37
N ALA A 89 31.17 20.09 30.35
CA ALA A 89 32.08 20.84 31.23
C ALA A 89 32.83 19.95 32.25
N GLY A 90 32.38 18.72 32.45
CA GLY A 90 33.02 17.73 33.32
C GLY A 90 34.08 16.85 32.66
N HIS A 91 34.91 17.41 31.76
CA HIS A 91 35.85 16.76 30.84
C HIS A 91 35.22 16.37 29.49
N ILE A 92 35.69 17.02 28.43
CA ILE A 92 35.33 16.81 27.03
C ILE A 92 35.88 15.46 26.56
N ARG A 93 35.17 14.38 26.89
CA ARG A 93 35.02 13.26 25.97
C ARG A 93 33.61 13.40 25.44
N ILE A 94 33.42 13.51 24.13
CA ILE A 94 32.10 13.32 23.54
C ILE A 94 31.58 12.01 24.14
N LYS A 95 30.56 12.11 25.01
CA LYS A 95 30.17 10.96 25.83
C LYS A 95 29.79 9.87 24.88
N GLN A 96 30.33 8.67 25.11
CA GLN A 96 30.12 7.51 24.25
C GLN A 96 28.65 7.39 23.89
N GLU A 97 27.74 7.63 24.83
CA GLU A 97 26.28 7.75 24.66
C GLU A 97 25.81 8.59 23.46
N LEU A 98 26.36 9.79 23.22
CA LEU A 98 25.96 10.64 22.08
C LEU A 98 26.44 10.06 20.75
N ILE A 99 27.68 9.58 20.70
CA ILE A 99 28.24 8.95 19.50
C ILE A 99 27.53 7.62 19.24
N THR A 100 27.32 6.79 20.26
CA THR A 100 26.67 5.49 20.13
C THR A 100 25.21 5.63 19.77
N SER A 101 24.48 6.61 20.31
CA SER A 101 23.09 6.86 19.89
C SER A 101 23.03 7.34 18.44
N LEU A 102 23.91 8.26 18.02
CA LEU A 102 23.97 8.70 16.64
C LEU A 102 24.33 7.56 15.68
N LEU A 103 25.38 6.79 15.98
CA LEU A 103 25.80 5.63 15.19
C LEU A 103 24.70 4.57 15.11
N PHE A 104 24.02 4.30 16.23
CA PHE A 104 22.90 3.36 16.29
C PHE A 104 21.73 3.85 15.40
N THR A 105 21.37 5.12 15.47
CA THR A 105 20.35 5.71 14.59
C THR A 105 20.75 5.61 13.11
N LEU A 106 21.99 5.95 12.76
CA LEU A 106 22.49 5.84 11.39
C LEU A 106 22.52 4.39 10.90
N LEU A 107 22.87 3.44 11.78
CA LEU A 107 22.85 2.01 11.48
C LEU A 107 21.43 1.53 11.16
N ILE A 108 20.44 1.90 11.99
CA ILE A 108 19.03 1.57 11.73
C ILE A 108 18.57 2.19 10.41
N ILE A 109 18.92 3.44 10.12
CA ILE A 109 18.58 4.09 8.84
C ILE A 109 19.18 3.32 7.67
N GLY A 110 20.47 2.99 7.72
CA GLY A 110 21.15 2.22 6.68
C GLY A 110 20.55 0.83 6.49
N ALA A 111 20.26 0.12 7.58
CA ALA A 111 19.62 -1.19 7.55
C ALA A 111 18.19 -1.13 7.00
N SER A 112 17.42 -0.06 7.29
CA SER A 112 16.10 0.16 6.70
C SER A 112 16.17 0.39 5.19
N ILE A 113 17.11 1.22 4.71
CA ILE A 113 17.26 1.53 3.28
C ILE A 113 17.73 0.30 2.50
N LEU A 114 18.65 -0.48 3.08
CA LEU A 114 19.22 -1.67 2.45
C LEU A 114 18.43 -2.95 2.73
N TYR A 115 17.27 -2.85 3.42
CA TYR A 115 16.42 -3.98 3.78
C TYR A 115 17.19 -5.11 4.50
N LEU A 116 18.05 -4.76 5.46
CA LEU A 116 18.91 -5.71 6.18
C LEU A 116 18.26 -6.23 7.48
N PRO A 117 18.45 -7.51 7.84
CA PRO A 117 18.00 -8.03 9.13
C PRO A 117 18.83 -7.43 10.29
N PRO A 118 18.25 -7.28 11.50
CA PRO A 118 16.89 -7.67 11.89
C PRO A 118 15.82 -6.61 11.58
N VAL A 119 16.18 -5.46 11.00
CA VAL A 119 15.22 -4.38 10.68
C VAL A 119 14.20 -4.86 9.64
N SER A 120 14.64 -5.62 8.64
CA SER A 120 13.75 -6.19 7.62
C SER A 120 12.63 -7.05 8.20
N TRP A 121 12.86 -7.75 9.32
CA TRP A 121 11.83 -8.59 9.96
C TRP A 121 10.60 -7.81 10.41
N VAL A 122 10.75 -6.51 10.71
CA VAL A 122 9.62 -5.62 11.00
C VAL A 122 8.79 -5.39 9.74
N PHE A 123 9.42 -5.21 8.58
CA PHE A 123 8.70 -5.06 7.31
C PHE A 123 8.04 -6.40 6.90
N ASP A 124 8.75 -7.52 7.03
CA ASP A 124 8.22 -8.86 6.73
C ASP A 124 6.99 -9.20 7.60
N LEU A 125 7.06 -8.87 8.90
CA LEU A 125 5.93 -9.04 9.81
C LEU A 125 4.75 -8.15 9.42
N ASN A 126 5.01 -6.90 9.01
CA ASN A 126 3.97 -6.02 8.49
C ASN A 126 3.24 -6.64 7.31
N GLU A 127 3.99 -7.15 6.32
CA GLU A 127 3.44 -7.81 5.14
C GLU A 127 2.63 -9.04 5.52
N THR A 128 3.20 -9.91 6.37
CA THR A 128 2.53 -11.15 6.82
C THR A 128 1.20 -10.86 7.52
N ILE A 129 1.15 -9.87 8.41
CA ILE A 129 -0.10 -9.46 9.07
C ILE A 129 -1.10 -8.92 8.04
N LYS A 130 -0.65 -8.06 7.12
CA LYS A 130 -1.53 -7.46 6.10
C LYS A 130 -2.11 -8.49 5.14
N ASP A 131 -1.32 -9.51 4.81
CA ASP A 131 -1.74 -10.60 3.91
C ASP A 131 -2.63 -11.62 4.63
N SER A 132 -2.50 -11.76 5.95
CA SER A 132 -3.37 -12.65 6.75
C SER A 132 -4.86 -12.26 6.72
N TRP A 133 -5.18 -11.03 6.34
CA TRP A 133 -6.56 -10.58 6.10
C TRP A 133 -7.19 -11.22 4.85
N ILE A 134 -6.39 -11.83 3.97
CA ILE A 134 -6.85 -12.52 2.76
C ILE A 134 -6.92 -14.02 3.06
N THR A 135 -8.03 -14.45 3.67
CA THR A 135 -8.24 -15.87 4.02
C THR A 135 -8.70 -16.72 2.84
N SER A 136 -9.21 -16.11 1.78
CA SER A 136 -9.71 -16.83 0.61
C SER A 136 -9.65 -15.96 -0.66
N PRO A 137 -9.51 -16.55 -1.86
CA PRO A 137 -9.38 -15.80 -3.11
C PRO A 137 -10.56 -14.89 -3.45
N ASP A 138 -11.77 -15.19 -2.95
CA ASP A 138 -12.97 -14.36 -3.12
C ASP A 138 -12.95 -13.04 -2.33
N LEU A 139 -11.95 -12.86 -1.46
CA LEU A 139 -11.70 -11.59 -0.78
C LEU A 139 -10.89 -10.61 -1.62
N GLU A 140 -10.20 -11.08 -2.65
CA GLU A 140 -9.41 -10.19 -3.50
C GLU A 140 -10.32 -9.49 -4.53
N PRO A 141 -10.15 -8.17 -4.73
CA PRO A 141 -10.81 -7.49 -5.83
C PRO A 141 -10.26 -7.99 -7.17
N PRO A 142 -11.03 -7.92 -8.26
CA PRO A 142 -10.58 -8.38 -9.59
C PRO A 142 -9.34 -7.64 -10.10
N PHE A 143 -9.10 -6.42 -9.63
CA PHE A 143 -7.89 -5.63 -9.85
C PHE A 143 -7.77 -4.53 -8.78
N GLY A 144 -6.66 -3.80 -8.75
CA GLY A 144 -6.45 -2.72 -7.78
C GLY A 144 -7.45 -1.59 -7.92
N HIS A 145 -7.95 -1.08 -6.79
CA HIS A 145 -8.93 0.02 -6.75
C HIS A 145 -10.23 -0.26 -7.56
N ALA A 146 -10.63 -1.54 -7.67
CA ALA A 146 -11.86 -1.92 -8.36
C ALA A 146 -13.12 -1.28 -7.75
N GLU A 147 -13.07 -0.89 -6.47
CA GLU A 147 -14.12 -0.15 -5.79
C GLU A 147 -14.33 1.27 -6.36
N GLU A 148 -13.28 1.90 -6.91
CA GLU A 148 -13.33 3.29 -7.36
C GLU A 148 -13.83 3.42 -8.80
N VAL A 149 -13.74 2.34 -9.60
CA VAL A 149 -14.17 2.38 -11.00
C VAL A 149 -15.68 2.27 -11.13
N SER A 150 -16.21 2.80 -12.23
CA SER A 150 -17.63 2.69 -12.55
C SER A 150 -18.06 1.25 -12.83
N LEU A 151 -19.33 0.94 -12.64
CA LEU A 151 -19.90 -0.35 -13.01
C LEU A 151 -19.61 -0.69 -14.48
N ALA A 152 -19.69 0.28 -15.39
CA ALA A 152 -19.35 0.11 -16.80
C ALA A 152 -17.87 -0.24 -17.02
N ALA A 153 -16.96 0.46 -16.33
CA ALA A 153 -15.53 0.19 -16.43
C ALA A 153 -15.17 -1.17 -15.81
N LEU A 154 -15.77 -1.52 -14.68
CA LEU A 154 -15.64 -2.83 -14.04
C LEU A 154 -16.12 -3.94 -14.99
N SER A 155 -17.31 -3.80 -15.58
CA SER A 155 -17.83 -4.79 -16.52
C SER A 155 -16.92 -4.96 -17.72
N ARG A 156 -16.37 -3.87 -18.28
CA ARG A 156 -15.44 -3.95 -19.40
C ARG A 156 -14.14 -4.67 -19.03
N ARG A 157 -13.52 -4.31 -17.90
CA ARG A 157 -12.24 -4.90 -17.46
C ARG A 157 -12.37 -6.35 -17.01
N SER A 158 -13.53 -6.72 -16.48
CA SER A 158 -13.83 -8.07 -16.01
C SER A 158 -14.56 -8.94 -17.03
N GLU A 159 -14.69 -8.47 -18.28
CA GLU A 159 -15.36 -9.20 -19.38
C GLU A 159 -16.83 -9.60 -19.06
N LEU A 160 -17.53 -8.73 -18.34
CA LEU A 160 -18.96 -8.88 -18.03
C LEU A 160 -19.81 -8.15 -19.07
N ASP A 161 -20.96 -8.74 -19.38
CA ASP A 161 -22.01 -8.01 -20.08
C ASP A 161 -22.65 -6.99 -19.13
N LEU A 162 -22.53 -5.70 -19.47
CA LEU A 162 -23.01 -4.60 -18.62
C LEU A 162 -24.52 -4.68 -18.38
N GLN A 163 -25.31 -5.03 -19.39
CA GLN A 163 -26.76 -5.12 -19.24
C GLN A 163 -27.15 -6.26 -18.31
N GLN A 164 -26.51 -7.42 -18.45
CA GLN A 164 -26.72 -8.54 -17.53
C GLN A 164 -26.30 -8.22 -16.10
N ALA A 165 -25.16 -7.52 -15.92
CA ALA A 165 -24.71 -7.07 -14.60
C ALA A 165 -25.73 -6.12 -13.96
N GLN A 166 -26.23 -5.12 -14.70
CA GLN A 166 -27.25 -4.20 -14.20
C GLN A 166 -28.56 -4.90 -13.84
N GLU A 167 -29.00 -5.88 -14.64
CA GLU A 167 -30.20 -6.67 -14.34
C GLU A 167 -30.01 -7.56 -13.12
N ALA A 168 -28.83 -8.17 -12.94
CA ALA A 168 -28.51 -8.97 -11.75
C ALA A 168 -28.50 -8.11 -10.48
N LEU A 169 -27.96 -6.89 -10.55
CA LEU A 169 -28.02 -5.93 -9.44
C LEU A 169 -29.47 -5.58 -9.11
N ARG A 170 -30.28 -5.25 -10.12
CA ARG A 170 -31.72 -4.93 -9.95
C ARG A 170 -32.49 -6.09 -9.33
N LYS A 171 -32.24 -7.33 -9.77
CA LYS A 171 -32.86 -8.55 -9.24
C LYS A 171 -32.50 -8.80 -7.77
N ASN A 172 -31.33 -8.33 -7.34
CA ASN A 172 -30.86 -8.41 -5.95
C ASN A 172 -31.20 -7.16 -5.13
N ASN A 173 -32.13 -6.31 -5.60
CA ASN A 173 -32.56 -5.08 -4.96
C ASN A 173 -31.43 -4.05 -4.74
N ILE A 174 -30.40 -4.08 -5.59
CA ILE A 174 -29.35 -3.05 -5.61
C ILE A 174 -29.79 -1.92 -6.53
N SER A 175 -29.85 -0.71 -5.97
CA SER A 175 -30.20 0.52 -6.67
C SER A 175 -28.95 1.26 -7.12
N HIS A 176 -28.92 1.73 -8.37
CA HIS A 176 -27.88 2.60 -8.91
C HIS A 176 -28.51 3.64 -9.84
N ASN A 177 -27.92 4.83 -9.94
CA ASN A 177 -28.45 5.89 -10.80
C ASN A 177 -27.99 5.69 -12.24
N SER A 178 -26.72 5.30 -12.41
CA SER A 178 -26.07 5.17 -13.71
C SER A 178 -25.02 4.06 -13.71
N ALA A 179 -24.72 3.50 -14.88
CA ALA A 179 -23.58 2.61 -15.06
C ALA A 179 -22.23 3.32 -14.85
N GLN A 180 -22.23 4.66 -14.78
CA GLN A 180 -21.04 5.46 -14.47
C GLN A 180 -20.78 5.62 -12.96
N ASP A 181 -21.74 5.20 -12.12
CA ASP A 181 -21.54 5.22 -10.67
C ASP A 181 -20.43 4.23 -10.29
N SER A 182 -19.52 4.67 -9.40
CA SER A 182 -18.46 3.82 -8.86
C SER A 182 -19.05 2.66 -8.06
N LEU A 183 -18.35 1.53 -8.01
CA LEU A 183 -18.80 0.40 -7.21
C LEU A 183 -18.92 0.78 -5.72
N LYS A 184 -18.02 1.64 -5.23
CA LYS A 184 -18.06 2.23 -3.88
C LYS A 184 -19.31 3.04 -3.64
N SER A 185 -19.70 3.93 -4.56
CA SER A 185 -20.93 4.72 -4.41
C SER A 185 -22.19 3.87 -4.48
N ILE A 186 -22.22 2.85 -5.35
CA ILE A 186 -23.33 1.89 -5.43
C ILE A 186 -23.43 1.13 -4.10
N ALA A 187 -22.31 0.62 -3.60
CA ALA A 187 -22.26 -0.11 -2.34
C ALA A 187 -22.78 0.74 -1.16
N LEU A 188 -22.28 1.98 -1.04
CA LEU A 188 -22.70 2.92 0.00
C LEU A 188 -24.21 3.23 -0.06
N ALA A 189 -24.75 3.51 -1.25
CA ALA A 189 -26.17 3.79 -1.44
C ALA A 189 -27.09 2.61 -1.05
N ASN A 190 -26.54 1.40 -0.99
CA ASN A 190 -27.27 0.16 -0.68
C ASN A 190 -26.91 -0.45 0.68
N ASN A 191 -26.11 0.23 1.52
CA ASN A 191 -25.57 -0.31 2.77
C ASN A 191 -24.89 -1.67 2.58
N ARG A 192 -24.07 -1.75 1.53
CA ARG A 192 -23.26 -2.91 1.16
C ARG A 192 -21.80 -2.51 1.01
N THR A 193 -20.94 -3.50 0.92
CA THR A 193 -19.53 -3.37 0.56
C THR A 193 -19.32 -3.55 -0.95
N PRO A 194 -18.28 -2.95 -1.56
CA PRO A 194 -17.93 -3.20 -2.96
C PRO A 194 -17.78 -4.70 -3.28
N LYS A 195 -17.20 -5.46 -2.34
CA LYS A 195 -17.12 -6.93 -2.41
C LYS A 195 -18.49 -7.58 -2.59
N GLU A 196 -19.48 -7.23 -1.78
CA GLU A 196 -20.83 -7.82 -1.88
C GLU A 196 -21.46 -7.52 -3.23
N ILE A 197 -21.30 -6.29 -3.76
CA ILE A 197 -21.80 -5.93 -5.09
C ILE A 197 -21.14 -6.78 -6.17
N TRP A 198 -19.82 -6.98 -6.09
CA TRP A 198 -19.09 -7.83 -7.01
C TRP A 198 -19.52 -9.30 -6.97
N GLN A 199 -19.75 -9.85 -5.78
CA GLN A 199 -20.18 -11.24 -5.61
C GLN A 199 -21.51 -11.54 -6.33
N LEU A 200 -22.38 -10.54 -6.45
CA LEU A 200 -23.65 -10.66 -7.18
C LEU A 200 -23.51 -10.72 -8.70
N ILE A 201 -22.39 -10.28 -9.27
CA ILE A 201 -22.21 -10.17 -10.73
C ILE A 201 -21.03 -10.97 -11.28
N GLN A 202 -20.07 -11.37 -10.44
CA GLN A 202 -18.84 -12.05 -10.88
C GLN A 202 -19.09 -13.38 -11.62
N HIS A 203 -20.18 -14.08 -11.30
CA HIS A 203 -20.55 -15.34 -11.93
C HIS A 203 -21.06 -15.16 -13.38
N LEU A 204 -21.35 -13.92 -13.79
CA LEU A 204 -21.75 -13.57 -15.17
C LEU A 204 -20.54 -13.40 -16.08
N LYS A 205 -19.31 -13.58 -15.56
CA LYS A 205 -18.10 -13.56 -16.37
C LYS A 205 -18.27 -14.60 -17.47
N LYS A 206 -18.23 -14.15 -18.72
CA LYS A 206 -18.25 -15.07 -19.84
C LYS A 206 -17.05 -16.02 -19.66
N PRO A 207 -17.24 -17.35 -19.78
CA PRO A 207 -16.09 -18.25 -19.88
C PRO A 207 -15.22 -17.69 -21.00
N SER A 208 -13.97 -17.32 -20.69
CA SER A 208 -13.09 -16.71 -21.69
C SER A 208 -13.04 -17.66 -22.89
N GLU A 209 -13.65 -17.24 -24.01
CA GLU A 209 -13.24 -17.75 -25.30
C GLU A 209 -11.76 -17.39 -25.37
N THR A 210 -10.90 -18.39 -25.23
CA THR A 210 -9.45 -18.20 -25.20
C THR A 210 -9.07 -17.42 -26.45
N PRO A 211 -8.70 -16.13 -26.37
CA PRO A 211 -8.13 -15.47 -27.52
C PRO A 211 -6.66 -15.86 -27.46
N VAL A 212 -6.35 -17.06 -27.94
CA VAL A 212 -4.97 -17.52 -28.10
C VAL A 212 -4.17 -16.55 -29.00
N ASP A 213 -4.87 -15.66 -29.73
CA ASP A 213 -4.27 -14.73 -30.69
C ASP A 213 -4.48 -13.23 -30.42
N LYS A 214 -5.08 -12.81 -29.28
CA LYS A 214 -5.16 -11.37 -28.99
C LYS A 214 -3.83 -10.90 -28.41
N ILE A 215 -2.98 -10.34 -29.26
CA ILE A 215 -1.75 -9.65 -28.85
C ILE A 215 -2.14 -8.52 -27.89
N LEU A 216 -1.85 -8.71 -26.60
CA LEU A 216 -2.03 -7.68 -25.57
C LEU A 216 -1.11 -6.49 -25.88
N THR A 217 -1.66 -5.28 -25.82
CA THR A 217 -0.84 -4.06 -25.86
C THR A 217 -0.33 -3.73 -24.47
N PRO A 218 0.74 -2.91 -24.33
CA PRO A 218 1.21 -2.44 -23.02
C PRO A 218 0.12 -1.75 -22.21
N LEU A 219 -0.79 -1.02 -22.87
CA LEU A 219 -1.91 -0.34 -22.24
C LEU A 219 -2.95 -1.34 -21.70
N ASP A 220 -3.19 -2.44 -22.42
CA ASP A 220 -4.10 -3.49 -21.96
C ASP A 220 -3.56 -4.14 -20.67
N VAL A 221 -2.28 -4.50 -20.65
CA VAL A 221 -1.60 -5.07 -19.47
C VAL A 221 -1.67 -4.13 -18.29
N GLU A 222 -1.40 -2.84 -18.50
CA GLU A 222 -1.45 -1.83 -17.44
C GLU A 222 -2.87 -1.60 -16.93
N SER A 223 -3.86 -1.60 -17.82
CA SER A 223 -5.27 -1.44 -17.45
C SER A 223 -5.84 -2.63 -16.66
N GLN A 224 -5.35 -3.84 -16.96
CA GLN A 224 -5.84 -5.08 -16.39
C GLN A 224 -5.12 -5.46 -15.11
N TYR A 225 -3.80 -5.28 -15.06
CA TYR A 225 -2.95 -5.72 -13.95
C TYR A 225 -2.36 -4.57 -13.13
N GLY A 226 -2.54 -3.31 -13.53
CA GLY A 226 -2.14 -2.14 -12.74
C GLY A 226 -2.78 -2.15 -11.35
N GLY A 227 -1.97 -1.99 -10.31
CA GLY A 227 -2.44 -1.96 -8.91
C GLY A 227 -3.00 -3.28 -8.38
N SER A 228 -2.99 -4.36 -9.16
CA SER A 228 -3.53 -5.70 -8.79
C SER A 228 -2.85 -6.34 -7.58
N GLY A 229 -1.69 -5.81 -7.16
CA GLY A 229 -0.92 -6.38 -6.06
C GLY A 229 -0.08 -7.60 -6.45
N LEU A 230 -0.02 -7.94 -7.75
CA LEU A 230 0.82 -9.02 -8.28
C LEU A 230 2.31 -8.84 -7.98
N GLY A 231 2.77 -7.62 -7.70
CA GLY A 231 4.14 -7.36 -7.25
C GLY A 231 4.57 -8.22 -6.05
N GLN A 232 3.64 -8.56 -5.16
CA GLN A 232 3.94 -9.37 -3.97
C GLN A 232 3.80 -10.88 -4.20
N LYS A 233 3.35 -11.30 -5.39
CA LYS A 233 3.20 -12.71 -5.75
C LYS A 233 4.47 -13.23 -6.42
N THR A 234 4.66 -14.54 -6.35
CA THR A 234 5.76 -15.25 -7.02
C THR A 234 5.48 -15.40 -8.52
N PHE A 235 6.52 -15.67 -9.32
CA PHE A 235 6.33 -15.96 -10.75
C PHE A 235 5.44 -17.20 -10.99
N SER A 236 5.50 -18.20 -10.11
CA SER A 236 4.59 -19.36 -10.16
C SER A 236 3.12 -18.94 -10.03
N THR A 237 2.77 -18.14 -9.03
CA THR A 237 1.40 -17.63 -8.86
C THR A 237 0.99 -16.70 -9.99
N ILE A 238 1.91 -15.90 -10.53
CA ILE A 238 1.61 -15.00 -11.65
C ILE A 238 1.27 -15.78 -12.91
N ALA A 239 2.01 -16.85 -13.21
CA ALA A 239 1.73 -17.74 -14.34
C ALA A 239 0.31 -18.33 -14.25
N GLU A 240 -0.10 -18.77 -13.05
CA GLU A 240 -1.46 -19.26 -12.79
C GLU A 240 -2.53 -18.18 -13.02
N VAL A 241 -2.35 -16.99 -12.42
CA VAL A 241 -3.32 -15.88 -12.51
C VAL A 241 -3.46 -15.35 -13.93
N THR A 242 -2.35 -15.30 -14.68
CA THR A 242 -2.32 -14.81 -16.06
C THR A 242 -2.60 -15.90 -17.08
N HIS A 243 -2.82 -17.14 -16.65
CA HIS A 243 -2.97 -18.31 -17.51
C HIS A 243 -1.82 -18.45 -18.55
N THR A 244 -0.61 -18.04 -18.17
CA THR A 244 0.60 -18.14 -19.00
C THR A 244 1.43 -19.32 -18.54
N ASP A 245 2.01 -20.07 -19.47
CA ASP A 245 2.96 -21.14 -19.11
C ASP A 245 4.17 -20.57 -18.36
N LEU A 246 4.50 -21.15 -17.20
CA LEU A 246 5.59 -20.67 -16.35
C LEU A 246 6.95 -20.72 -17.07
N SER A 247 7.19 -21.77 -17.86
CA SER A 247 8.45 -21.90 -18.60
C SER A 247 8.55 -20.82 -19.68
N LEU A 248 7.45 -20.53 -20.38
CA LEU A 248 7.38 -19.44 -21.33
C LEU A 248 7.64 -18.08 -20.68
N ALA A 249 7.02 -17.81 -19.53
CA ALA A 249 7.22 -16.56 -18.79
C ALA A 249 8.69 -16.36 -18.38
N LEU A 250 9.32 -17.39 -17.80
CA LEU A 250 10.73 -17.35 -17.41
C LEU A 250 11.67 -17.22 -18.62
N ASN A 251 11.36 -17.89 -19.73
CA ASN A 251 12.14 -17.76 -20.96
C ASN A 251 12.07 -16.35 -21.55
N ARG A 252 10.90 -15.69 -21.51
CA ARG A 252 10.74 -14.30 -21.97
C ARG A 252 11.54 -13.33 -21.10
N LEU A 253 11.50 -13.50 -19.78
CA LEU A 253 12.31 -12.70 -18.84
C LEU A 253 13.81 -12.90 -19.07
N LYS A 254 14.24 -14.15 -19.24
CA LYS A 254 15.63 -14.47 -19.54
C LYS A 254 16.11 -13.87 -20.86
N ALA A 255 15.26 -13.90 -21.90
CA ALA A 255 15.54 -13.24 -23.18
C ALA A 255 15.64 -11.71 -23.07
N ALA A 256 14.99 -11.11 -22.06
CA ALA A 256 15.11 -9.71 -21.70
C ALA A 256 16.31 -9.39 -20.77
N GLY A 257 17.14 -10.40 -20.43
CA GLY A 257 18.31 -10.24 -19.55
C GLY A 257 17.99 -10.25 -18.06
N ILE A 258 16.85 -10.86 -17.68
CA ILE A 258 16.38 -10.95 -16.30
C ILE A 258 16.44 -12.42 -15.87
N ASP A 259 17.35 -12.73 -14.96
CA ASP A 259 17.48 -14.07 -14.38
C ASP A 259 16.68 -14.14 -13.07
N CYS A 260 15.68 -15.02 -13.03
CA CYS A 260 14.81 -15.24 -11.87
C CYS A 260 14.34 -16.70 -11.79
N VAL A 261 13.91 -17.13 -10.61
CA VAL A 261 13.31 -18.44 -10.37
C VAL A 261 11.82 -18.34 -10.04
N ALA A 262 11.10 -19.46 -10.08
CA ALA A 262 9.65 -19.51 -9.91
C ALA A 262 9.16 -18.91 -8.58
N GLU A 263 9.96 -19.02 -7.51
CA GLU A 263 9.64 -18.54 -6.16
C GLU A 263 10.02 -17.08 -5.91
N ASP A 264 10.70 -16.42 -6.86
CA ASP A 264 11.04 -15.01 -6.69
C ASP A 264 9.78 -14.14 -6.76
N LYS A 265 9.71 -13.13 -5.88
CA LYS A 265 8.65 -12.11 -5.92
C LYS A 265 8.87 -11.18 -7.12
N LEU A 266 7.79 -10.85 -7.82
CA LEU A 266 7.84 -9.96 -8.99
C LEU A 266 8.43 -8.59 -8.67
N LYS A 267 8.04 -7.99 -7.54
CA LYS A 267 8.49 -6.66 -7.13
C LYS A 267 9.98 -6.61 -6.80
N ALA A 268 10.47 -7.56 -6.01
CA ALA A 268 11.89 -7.63 -5.66
C ALA A 268 12.76 -7.81 -6.92
N THR A 269 12.30 -8.65 -7.86
CA THR A 269 12.97 -8.85 -9.15
C THR A 269 12.96 -7.57 -9.99
N ALA A 270 11.83 -6.88 -10.07
CA ALA A 270 11.74 -5.62 -10.82
C ALA A 270 12.69 -4.55 -10.25
N GLU A 271 12.73 -4.39 -8.93
CA GLU A 271 13.60 -3.43 -8.24
C GLU A 271 15.10 -3.72 -8.48
N ASN A 272 15.51 -5.00 -8.44
CA ASN A 272 16.88 -5.42 -8.75
C ASN A 272 17.31 -5.06 -10.18
N HIS A 273 16.36 -4.95 -11.11
CA HIS A 273 16.59 -4.60 -12.50
C HIS A 273 16.19 -3.15 -12.85
N SER A 274 15.90 -2.30 -11.86
CA SER A 274 15.45 -0.91 -12.06
C SER A 274 14.21 -0.77 -12.96
N LEU A 275 13.32 -1.77 -12.90
CA LEU A 275 12.06 -1.84 -13.62
C LEU A 275 10.89 -1.76 -12.63
N THR A 276 9.69 -1.50 -13.14
CA THR A 276 8.48 -1.62 -12.33
C THR A 276 7.90 -3.04 -12.44
N PRO A 277 7.10 -3.51 -11.47
CA PRO A 277 6.44 -4.81 -11.57
C PRO A 277 5.55 -4.94 -12.82
N ILE A 278 4.96 -3.84 -13.28
CA ILE A 278 4.13 -3.86 -14.49
C ILE A 278 4.96 -4.01 -15.77
N ASP A 279 6.21 -3.53 -15.79
CA ASP A 279 7.11 -3.73 -16.92
C ASP A 279 7.50 -5.20 -17.08
N LEU A 280 7.71 -5.90 -15.96
CA LEU A 280 7.94 -7.35 -15.99
C LEU A 280 6.71 -8.10 -16.48
N LEU A 281 5.50 -7.70 -16.08
CA LEU A 281 4.26 -8.28 -16.61
C LEU A 281 4.11 -8.04 -18.12
N LYS A 282 4.50 -6.86 -18.63
CA LYS A 282 4.51 -6.58 -20.07
C LYS A 282 5.46 -7.53 -20.81
N ILE A 283 6.65 -7.80 -20.27
CA ILE A 283 7.61 -8.79 -20.83
C ILE A 283 7.02 -10.20 -20.82
N ILE A 284 6.35 -10.59 -19.74
CA ILE A 284 5.75 -11.93 -19.61
C ILE A 284 4.62 -12.13 -20.60
N LEU A 285 3.73 -11.15 -20.77
CA LEU A 285 2.47 -11.32 -21.49
C LEU A 285 2.55 -10.95 -22.97
N ILE A 286 3.43 -10.01 -23.33
CA ILE A 286 3.54 -9.49 -24.69
C ILE A 286 4.76 -10.12 -25.37
N PRO A 287 4.59 -10.89 -26.46
CA PRO A 287 5.71 -11.44 -27.23
C PRO A 287 6.67 -10.33 -27.68
N ASP A 288 7.98 -10.57 -27.51
CA ASP A 288 9.07 -9.69 -27.94
C ASP A 288 9.05 -8.26 -27.34
N TYR A 289 8.27 -8.02 -26.29
CA TYR A 289 8.26 -6.72 -25.61
C TYR A 289 9.59 -6.47 -24.90
N ARG A 290 10.19 -5.32 -25.22
CA ARG A 290 11.35 -4.79 -24.48
C ARG A 290 10.94 -3.48 -23.82
N PRO A 291 11.15 -3.32 -22.50
CA PRO A 291 10.87 -2.06 -21.85
C PRO A 291 11.77 -0.98 -22.47
N ASN A 292 11.18 0.16 -22.84
CA ASN A 292 11.97 1.32 -23.21
C ASN A 292 12.77 1.73 -21.98
N SER A 293 14.09 1.68 -22.08
CA SER A 293 14.98 2.26 -21.06
C SER A 293 14.80 3.79 -21.06
N GLY A 294 13.80 4.29 -20.33
CA GLY A 294 13.58 5.72 -20.12
C GLY A 294 12.12 6.18 -20.14
N SER A 295 11.51 6.24 -18.95
CA SER A 295 10.64 7.36 -18.58
C SER A 295 10.66 7.53 -17.05
N THR A 296 11.73 8.14 -16.55
CA THR A 296 11.66 8.88 -15.28
C THR A 296 10.52 9.90 -15.37
N GLY A 297 9.52 9.73 -14.50
CA GLY A 297 8.68 10.77 -13.89
C GLY A 297 7.99 11.79 -14.80
N GLN A 298 6.65 11.73 -14.81
CA GLN A 298 5.83 12.90 -14.46
C GLN A 298 4.77 12.49 -13.45
#